data_AF-A0A975BL77-F1
#
_entry.id   AF-A0A975BL77-F1
#
_cell.length_a   1.000
_cell.length_b   1.000
_cell.length_c   1.000
_cell.angle_alpha   90.00
_cell.angle_beta   90.00
_cell.angle_gamma   90.00
#
_symmetry.space_group_name_H-M   'P 1'
#
loop_
_entity.id
_entity.type
_entity.pdbx_description
1 polymer ?
#
loop_
_entity_poly.entity_id
_entity_poly.type
_entity_poly.pdbx_seq_one_letter_code
_entity_poly.pdbx_strand_id
1 'polypeptide(L)'
;MKKLERFSKDDLLMSAGLPNRSELTKAGRALQKHGNRTSSAFPKVSGNPEEIDRVAQGVVKAILNTPNCSHTCRRHARFGEITDIRTPDGRGIRYDADGNFIGFLEP
;
A
#
# COMPACT_ATOMS: atom_id res chain seq x y z
N MET A 1 -10.33 -12.79 15.46
CA MET A 1 -10.53 -11.39 15.04
C MET A 1 -9.49 -11.04 13.99
N LYS A 2 -9.90 -10.67 12.77
CA LYS A 2 -8.97 -10.13 11.77
C LYS A 2 -8.58 -8.71 12.22
N LYS A 3 -7.33 -8.48 12.62
CA LYS A 3 -6.91 -7.26 13.34
C LYS A 3 -7.14 -5.96 12.57
N LEU A 4 -7.18 -6.00 11.24
CA LEU A 4 -7.50 -4.84 10.39
C LEU A 4 -8.95 -4.35 10.49
N GLU A 5 -9.89 -5.17 10.95
CA GLU A 5 -11.32 -4.75 11.05
C GLU A 5 -11.54 -3.60 12.03
N ARG A 6 -10.54 -3.26 12.84
CA ARG A 6 -10.57 -2.08 13.73
C ARG A 6 -10.33 -0.75 12.99
N PHE A 7 -9.81 -0.78 11.76
CA PHE A 7 -9.50 0.41 10.97
C PHE A 7 -10.45 0.51 9.79
N SER A 8 -11.01 1.69 9.58
CA SER A 8 -11.80 1.97 8.37
C SER A 8 -10.88 1.99 7.13
N LYS A 9 -11.48 1.87 5.94
CA LYS A 9 -10.72 2.06 4.69
C LYS A 9 -10.09 3.46 4.63
N ASP A 10 -10.76 4.46 5.19
CA ASP A 10 -10.26 5.83 5.23
C ASP A 10 -9.04 5.95 6.15
N ASP A 11 -9.04 5.28 7.31
CA ASP A 11 -7.86 5.22 8.20
C ASP A 11 -6.64 4.63 7.48
N LEU A 12 -6.87 3.52 6.76
CA LEU A 12 -5.83 2.85 6.00
C LEU A 12 -5.33 3.70 4.81
N LEU A 13 -6.21 4.48 4.19
CA LEU A 13 -5.86 5.39 3.10
C LEU A 13 -5.07 6.61 3.63
N MET A 14 -5.51 7.20 4.74
CA MET A 14 -4.82 8.29 5.43
C MET A 14 -3.40 7.86 5.84
N SER A 15 -3.28 6.66 6.42
CA SER A 15 -1.99 6.07 6.81
C SER A 15 -0.99 5.96 5.65
N ALA A 16 -1.47 5.60 4.46
CA ALA A 16 -0.67 5.56 3.25
C ALA A 16 -0.22 6.96 2.78
N GLY A 17 -0.98 8.00 3.13
CA GLY A 17 -0.73 9.41 2.78
C GLY A 17 0.14 10.16 3.76
N LEU A 18 0.59 9.51 4.84
CA LEU A 18 1.48 10.16 5.80
C LEU A 18 2.83 10.51 5.14
N PRO A 19 3.46 11.63 5.53
CA PRO A 19 4.77 12.03 5.02
C PRO A 19 5.85 10.96 5.21
N ASN A 20 6.80 10.94 4.29
CA ASN A 20 8.00 10.13 4.28
C ASN A 20 9.18 10.98 3.78
N ARG A 21 10.37 10.39 3.66
CA ARG A 21 11.58 11.08 3.19
C ARG A 21 11.43 11.54 1.74
N SER A 22 12.16 12.60 1.39
CA SER A 22 12.21 13.18 0.04
C SER A 22 10.89 13.77 -0.43
N GLU A 23 10.15 14.41 0.48
CA GLU A 23 8.90 15.12 0.19
C GLU A 23 7.77 14.25 -0.37
N LEU A 24 7.93 12.92 -0.29
CA LEU A 24 6.93 11.94 -0.70
C LEU A 24 6.13 11.45 0.50
N THR A 25 4.91 11.01 0.26
CA THR A 25 4.16 10.16 1.19
C THR A 25 4.74 8.75 1.29
N LYS A 26 4.28 7.96 2.26
CA LYS A 26 4.60 6.53 2.36
C LYS A 26 4.21 5.78 1.08
N ALA A 27 3.03 6.05 0.53
CA ALA A 27 2.56 5.48 -0.73
C ALA A 27 3.44 5.92 -1.91
N GLY A 28 3.77 7.21 -2.04
CA GLY A 28 4.58 7.72 -3.14
C GLY A 28 5.96 7.05 -3.22
N ARG A 29 6.65 6.96 -2.07
CA ARG A 29 7.95 6.26 -2.00
C ARG A 29 7.82 4.77 -2.35
N ALA A 30 6.76 4.12 -1.88
CA ALA A 30 6.52 2.72 -2.20
C ALA A 30 6.23 2.52 -3.69
N LEU A 31 5.48 3.43 -4.32
CA LEU A 31 5.14 3.35 -5.73
C LEU A 31 6.37 3.55 -6.60
N GLN A 32 7.22 4.55 -6.30
CA GLN A 32 8.51 4.71 -6.99
C GLN A 32 9.34 3.43 -6.95
N LYS A 33 9.40 2.75 -5.80
CA LYS A 33 10.19 1.51 -5.64
C LYS A 33 9.62 0.34 -6.43
N HIS A 34 8.30 0.24 -6.55
CA HIS A 34 7.62 -0.87 -7.22
C HIS A 34 7.45 -0.60 -8.71
N GLY A 35 6.80 0.51 -9.08
CA GLY A 35 6.50 0.87 -10.46
C GLY A 35 7.73 1.09 -11.36
N ASN A 36 8.91 1.32 -10.81
CA ASN A 36 10.15 1.43 -11.58
C ASN A 36 10.88 0.08 -11.82
N ARG A 37 10.29 -1.06 -11.42
CA ARG A 37 10.81 -2.39 -11.77
C ARG A 37 10.41 -2.76 -13.20
N THR A 38 11.28 -3.46 -13.92
CA THR A 38 11.09 -3.87 -15.33
C THR A 38 9.81 -4.66 -15.61
N SER A 39 9.23 -5.30 -14.58
CA SER A 39 8.02 -6.12 -14.69
C SER A 39 6.98 -5.81 -13.61
N SER A 40 6.92 -4.55 -13.13
CA SER A 40 5.94 -4.19 -12.11
C SER A 40 4.51 -4.22 -12.62
N ALA A 41 3.58 -4.66 -11.79
CA ALA A 41 2.14 -4.53 -12.03
C ALA A 41 1.62 -3.13 -11.65
N PHE A 42 2.48 -2.26 -11.10
CA PHE A 42 2.15 -0.90 -10.70
C PHE A 42 2.60 0.12 -11.76
N PRO A 43 1.91 1.27 -11.88
CA PRO A 43 2.27 2.29 -12.83
C PRO A 43 3.67 2.82 -12.57
N LYS A 44 4.44 2.98 -13.65
CA LYS A 44 5.75 3.64 -13.61
C LYS A 44 5.56 5.12 -13.26
N VAL A 45 6.39 5.64 -12.36
CA VAL A 45 6.33 7.02 -11.90
C VAL A 45 7.72 7.65 -11.81
N SER A 46 7.81 8.93 -12.16
CA SER A 46 9.05 9.72 -12.14
C SER A 46 8.74 11.21 -12.07
N GLY A 47 9.68 12.02 -11.56
CA GLY A 47 9.56 13.48 -11.52
C GLY A 47 8.93 14.00 -10.23
N ASN A 48 7.95 14.89 -10.36
CA ASN A 48 7.35 15.70 -9.28
C ASN A 48 6.80 14.85 -8.11
N PRO A 49 7.26 15.05 -6.85
CA PRO A 49 6.75 14.34 -5.68
C PRO A 49 5.22 14.39 -5.52
N GLU A 50 4.59 15.55 -5.76
CA GLU A 50 3.14 15.71 -5.61
C GLU A 50 2.35 14.79 -6.55
N GLU A 51 2.78 14.71 -7.81
CA GLU A 51 2.14 13.85 -8.81
C GLU A 51 2.33 12.37 -8.47
N ILE A 52 3.51 12.02 -7.98
CA ILE A 52 3.83 10.66 -7.54
C ILE A 52 2.94 10.26 -6.35
N ASP A 53 2.76 11.16 -5.39
CA ASP A 53 1.90 10.95 -4.23
C ASP A 53 0.43 10.83 -4.63
N ARG A 54 -0.05 11.69 -5.53
CA ARG A 54 -1.41 11.63 -6.08
C ARG A 54 -1.69 10.29 -6.76
N VAL A 55 -0.78 9.83 -7.61
CA VAL A 55 -0.92 8.52 -8.30
C VAL A 55 -0.87 7.39 -7.28
N ALA A 56 0.06 7.41 -6.32
CA ALA A 56 0.19 6.36 -5.32
C ALA A 56 -1.03 6.25 -4.40
N GLN A 57 -1.59 7.39 -3.98
CA GLN A 57 -2.85 7.45 -3.25
C GLN A 57 -4.01 6.86 -4.03
N GLY A 58 -4.09 7.18 -5.33
CA GLY A 58 -5.07 6.58 -6.25
C GLY A 58 -4.96 5.05 -6.30
N VAL A 59 -3.75 4.50 -6.37
CA VAL A 59 -3.51 3.05 -6.38
C VAL A 59 -3.95 2.40 -5.07
N VAL A 60 -3.60 2.97 -3.91
CA VAL A 60 -4.03 2.43 -2.60
C VAL A 60 -5.55 2.46 -2.49
N LYS A 61 -6.18 3.58 -2.84
CA LYS A 61 -7.64 3.72 -2.86
C LYS A 61 -8.32 2.70 -3.77
N ALA A 62 -7.75 2.44 -4.95
CA ALA A 62 -8.29 1.44 -5.87
C ALA A 62 -8.23 0.02 -5.26
N ILE A 63 -7.11 -0.36 -4.65
CA ILE A 63 -6.97 -1.68 -4.00
C ILE A 63 -7.95 -1.84 -2.82
N LEU A 64 -8.07 -0.84 -1.95
CA LEU A 64 -9.00 -0.88 -0.81
C LEU A 64 -10.48 -0.96 -1.23
N ASN A 65 -10.82 -0.48 -2.43
CA ASN A 65 -12.18 -0.49 -2.97
C ASN A 65 -12.45 -1.62 -3.96
N THR A 66 -11.45 -2.43 -4.29
CA THR A 66 -11.64 -3.60 -5.16
C THR A 66 -12.46 -4.66 -4.43
N PRO A 67 -13.53 -5.20 -5.06
CA PRO A 67 -14.29 -6.29 -4.47
C PRO A 67 -13.46 -7.58 -4.42
N ASN A 68 -13.83 -8.50 -3.52
CA ASN A 68 -13.22 -9.82 -3.41
C ASN A 68 -11.72 -9.81 -3.12
N CYS A 69 -11.22 -8.79 -2.43
CA CYS A 69 -9.86 -8.80 -1.90
C CYS A 69 -9.67 -9.94 -0.90
N SER A 70 -8.51 -10.60 -0.97
CA SER A 70 -8.08 -11.52 0.06
C SER A 70 -7.34 -10.76 1.16
N HIS A 71 -7.54 -11.18 2.42
CA HIS A 71 -6.92 -10.59 3.60
C HIS A 71 -6.13 -11.68 4.33
N THR A 72 -4.81 -11.58 4.31
CA THR A 72 -3.91 -12.55 4.96
C THR A 72 -3.19 -11.91 6.13
N CYS A 73 -3.47 -12.38 7.34
CA CYS A 73 -2.77 -11.97 8.55
C CYS A 73 -1.68 -12.99 8.88
N ARG A 74 -0.44 -12.54 9.09
CA ARG A 74 0.68 -13.41 9.49
C ARG A 74 1.75 -12.64 10.25
N ARG A 75 2.62 -13.36 10.95
CA ARG A 75 3.83 -12.77 11.53
C ARG A 75 4.93 -12.68 10.48
N HIS A 76 5.47 -11.49 10.30
CA HIS A 76 6.57 -11.14 9.41
C HIS A 76 7.85 -10.91 10.23
N ALA A 77 8.97 -11.48 9.78
CA ALA A 77 10.24 -11.44 10.53
C ALA A 77 10.70 -10.03 10.94
N ARG A 78 10.52 -9.05 10.04
CA ARG A 78 10.92 -7.66 10.28
C ARG A 78 9.85 -6.77 10.93
N PHE A 79 8.58 -7.03 10.65
CA PHE A 79 7.49 -6.08 10.92
C PHE A 79 6.54 -6.55 12.00
N GLY A 80 6.83 -7.69 12.64
CA GLY A 80 5.89 -8.31 13.56
C GLY A 80 4.65 -8.78 12.81
N GLU A 81 3.48 -8.64 13.42
CA GLU A 81 2.23 -8.98 12.73
C GLU A 81 1.95 -7.99 11.59
N ILE A 82 1.58 -8.54 10.44
CA ILE A 82 1.16 -7.76 9.28
C ILE A 82 -0.16 -8.27 8.75
N THR A 83 -0.83 -7.43 7.96
CA THR A 83 -1.93 -7.87 7.10
C THR A 83 -1.67 -7.46 5.66
N ASP A 84 -1.74 -8.45 4.77
CA ASP A 84 -1.69 -8.28 3.33
C ASP A 84 -3.12 -8.23 2.80
N ILE A 85 -3.44 -7.19 2.03
CA ILE A 85 -4.68 -7.06 1.26
C ILE A 85 -4.31 -7.22 -0.21
N ARG A 86 -4.85 -8.25 -0.87
CA ARG A 86 -4.56 -8.53 -2.29
C ARG A 86 -5.82 -8.56 -3.13
N THR A 87 -5.79 -7.86 -4.25
CA THR A 87 -6.81 -7.88 -5.31
C THR A 87 -6.76 -9.21 -6.08
N PRO A 88 -7.83 -9.58 -6.81
CA PRO A 88 -7.86 -10.82 -7.60
C PRO A 88 -6.75 -10.91 -8.66
N ASP A 89 -6.26 -9.79 -9.17
CA ASP A 89 -5.13 -9.72 -10.12
C ASP A 89 -3.74 -9.87 -9.44
N GLY A 90 -3.71 -10.11 -8.13
CA GLY A 90 -2.50 -10.39 -7.36
C GLY A 90 -1.83 -9.15 -6.76
N ARG A 91 -2.12 -7.94 -7.23
CA ARG A 91 -1.59 -6.70 -6.65
C ARG A 91 -2.05 -6.56 -5.21
N GLY A 92 -1.27 -5.89 -4.38
CA GLY A 92 -1.68 -5.68 -3.00
C GLY A 92 -0.97 -4.58 -2.26
N ILE A 93 -1.41 -4.41 -1.02
CA ILE A 93 -0.87 -3.48 -0.04
C ILE A 93 -0.70 -4.20 1.29
N ARG A 94 0.32 -3.79 2.05
CA ARG A 94 0.63 -4.33 3.37
C ARG A 94 0.50 -3.25 4.43
N TYR A 95 -0.13 -3.63 5.55
CA TYR A 95 -0.19 -2.86 6.77
C TYR A 95 0.43 -3.63 7.93
N ASP A 96 0.97 -2.93 8.92
CA ASP A 96 1.34 -3.54 10.21
C ASP A 96 0.13 -3.75 11.12
N ALA A 97 0.37 -4.21 12.34
CA ALA A 97 -0.66 -4.47 13.35
C ALA A 97 -1.45 -3.22 13.77
N ASP A 98 -0.87 -2.03 13.59
CA ASP A 98 -1.40 -0.75 14.03
C ASP A 98 -1.99 0.06 12.85
N GLY A 99 -2.16 -0.58 11.69
CA GLY A 99 -2.74 0.07 10.50
C GLY A 99 -1.76 1.02 9.81
N ASN A 100 -0.45 0.97 10.10
CA ASN A 100 0.53 1.74 9.35
C ASN A 100 0.80 1.09 8.00
N PHE A 101 0.72 1.88 6.93
CA PHE A 101 1.07 1.44 5.59
C PHE A 101 2.56 1.09 5.51
N ILE A 102 2.86 -0.14 5.07
CA ILE A 102 4.22 -0.63 4.87
C ILE A 102 4.64 -0.48 3.40
N GLY A 103 3.78 -0.83 2.44
CA GLY A 103 4.11 -0.77 1.02
C GLY A 103 3.24 -1.63 0.12
N PHE A 104 3.56 -1.58 -1.18
CA PHE A 104 2.92 -2.38 -2.23
C PHE A 104 3.46 -3.82 -2.29
N LEU A 105 2.63 -4.71 -2.81
CA LEU A 105 2.91 -6.13 -3.06
C LEU A 105 2.69 -6.40 -4.54
N GLU A 106 3.73 -6.90 -5.22
CA GLU A 106 3.60 -7.43 -6.58
C GLU A 106 2.83 -8.77 -6.54
N PRO A 107 2.17 -9.16 -7.65
CA PRO A 107 1.57 -10.49 -7.83
C PRO A 107 2.51 -11.62 -7.41
#